data_AF-A0A937DNL0-F1
#
_entry.id   AF-A0A937DNL0-F1
#
_cell.length_a   1.000
_cell.length_b   1.000
_cell.length_c   1.000
_cell.angle_alpha   90.00
_cell.angle_beta   90.00
_cell.angle_gamma   90.00
#
_symmetry.space_group_name_H-M   'P 1'
#
loop_
_entity.id
_entity.type
_entity.pdbx_description
1 polymer ?
#
loop_
_entity_poly.entity_id
_entity_poly.type
_entity_poly.pdbx_seq_one_letter_code
_entity_poly.pdbx_strand_id
1 'polypeptide(L)'
;MSLAAILAFAGAASAQTTPEVVRGTSTSKTPAGAKAPAPAKSTSVQKTATSQKPVATNVVRGPTAQQQQKKTTPEQLRAARYGGFAPSAPLPAPELDTTSPRSLTLINFNTKEELTVTYWSNGAYYRAALDKLNFFLRDSRDNTQTEMDPLLFDVLWHTARISGYAGPIEVLSSFRSASTNAWLASVSRGVARDSQHMNGNAMDVRFPGVPVFRIRQAARSLNMGGVGFYPRSGFVHLDTGPVRYW
;
A
#
# COMPACT_ATOMS: atom_id res chain seq x y z
N MET A 1 -66.08 21.05 19.17
CA MET A 1 -65.23 22.26 19.20
C MET A 1 -63.84 21.81 18.79
N SER A 2 -63.56 21.63 17.49
CA SER A 2 -62.92 22.59 16.55
C SER A 2 -61.64 23.19 17.13
N LEU A 3 -60.45 23.08 16.51
CA LEU A 3 -60.16 23.50 15.13
C LEU A 3 -58.89 22.82 14.57
N ALA A 4 -58.92 22.51 13.27
CA ALA A 4 -57.80 22.12 12.41
C ALA A 4 -57.53 23.23 11.38
N ALA A 5 -56.28 23.38 10.90
CA ALA A 5 -55.91 24.06 9.62
C ALA A 5 -54.42 23.74 9.32
N ILE A 6 -54.03 22.99 8.28
CA ILE A 6 -54.07 23.20 6.80
C ILE A 6 -52.78 23.83 6.25
N LEU A 7 -52.17 23.10 5.30
CA LEU A 7 -51.09 23.46 4.38
C LEU A 7 -51.43 24.68 3.49
N ALA A 8 -50.41 25.41 3.04
CA ALA A 8 -50.43 26.03 1.72
C ALA A 8 -49.01 26.15 1.11
N PHE A 9 -48.89 25.63 -0.12
CA PHE A 9 -47.81 25.79 -1.07
C PHE A 9 -48.06 27.06 -1.90
N ALA A 10 -47.01 27.82 -2.27
CA ALA A 10 -46.95 28.58 -3.52
C ALA A 10 -45.51 29.00 -3.79
N GLY A 11 -45.04 28.74 -5.01
CA GLY A 11 -43.77 29.24 -5.54
C GLY A 11 -43.97 30.04 -6.82
N ALA A 12 -42.93 30.80 -7.19
CA ALA A 12 -42.49 31.26 -8.52
C ALA A 12 -41.56 32.47 -8.28
N ALA A 13 -40.55 32.84 -9.06
CA ALA A 13 -39.64 32.26 -10.05
C ALA A 13 -38.93 33.48 -10.71
N SER A 14 -37.75 33.24 -11.31
CA SER A 14 -36.94 34.14 -12.17
C SER A 14 -35.93 35.04 -11.43
N ALA A 15 -34.67 35.19 -11.84
CA ALA A 15 -34.00 34.86 -13.10
C ALA A 15 -32.52 34.50 -12.85
N GLN A 16 -32.00 33.53 -13.60
CA GLN A 16 -30.57 33.22 -13.72
C GLN A 16 -30.08 33.64 -15.10
N THR A 17 -28.97 34.37 -15.11
CA THR A 17 -28.19 34.75 -16.29
C THR A 17 -27.12 33.69 -16.58
N THR A 18 -27.05 33.26 -17.83
CA THR A 18 -25.99 32.41 -18.40
C THR A 18 -24.72 33.23 -18.68
N PRO A 19 -23.56 32.57 -18.81
CA PRO A 19 -23.07 32.43 -20.18
C PRO A 19 -22.52 31.05 -20.55
N GLU A 20 -22.80 30.76 -21.81
CA GLU A 20 -22.32 29.80 -22.78
C GLU A 20 -20.79 29.60 -22.79
N VAL A 21 -20.34 28.33 -22.79
CA VAL A 21 -19.01 27.92 -23.25
C VAL A 21 -19.13 26.71 -24.18
N VAL A 22 -18.59 26.92 -25.37
CA VAL A 22 -18.62 26.10 -26.58
C VAL A 22 -17.87 24.78 -26.41
N ARG A 23 -18.53 23.67 -26.77
CA ARG A 23 -17.96 22.32 -26.85
C ARG A 23 -17.46 22.07 -28.28
N GLY A 24 -16.14 22.09 -28.47
CA GLY A 24 -15.48 21.68 -29.72
C GLY A 24 -15.26 20.17 -29.76
N THR A 25 -15.91 19.48 -30.68
CA THR A 25 -15.63 18.08 -31.05
C THR A 25 -14.62 18.04 -32.19
N SER A 26 -13.42 17.52 -31.96
CA SER A 26 -12.48 17.13 -33.01
C SER A 26 -12.30 15.62 -33.01
N THR A 27 -12.98 14.94 -33.93
CA THR A 27 -12.71 13.55 -34.31
C THR A 27 -11.68 13.54 -35.43
N SER A 28 -10.47 13.05 -35.17
CA SER A 28 -9.49 12.70 -36.20
C SER A 28 -9.41 11.17 -36.35
N LYS A 29 -9.73 10.70 -37.56
CA LYS A 29 -9.44 9.37 -38.11
C LYS A 29 -8.05 9.38 -38.72
N THR A 30 -7.21 8.37 -38.49
CA THR A 30 -6.28 7.76 -39.48
C THR A 30 -5.66 6.44 -38.93
N PRO A 31 -4.99 5.58 -39.72
CA PRO A 31 -5.42 4.19 -39.90
C PRO A 31 -4.36 3.13 -39.51
N ALA A 32 -4.78 1.86 -39.66
CA ALA A 32 -3.98 0.66 -39.49
C ALA A 32 -2.79 0.55 -40.48
N GLY A 33 -1.71 -0.11 -40.05
CA GLY A 33 -0.62 -0.52 -40.93
C GLY A 33 0.50 -1.33 -40.27
N ALA A 34 0.58 -2.61 -40.67
CA ALA A 34 1.76 -3.46 -40.82
C ALA A 34 2.56 -4.00 -39.60
N LYS A 35 2.71 -5.33 -39.59
CA LYS A 35 3.53 -6.15 -38.70
C LYS A 35 4.40 -7.06 -39.57
N ALA A 36 5.72 -7.07 -39.35
CA ALA A 36 6.70 -8.14 -39.69
C ALA A 36 8.13 -7.64 -39.36
N PRO A 37 9.19 -8.49 -39.35
CA PRO A 37 9.38 -9.75 -38.64
C PRO A 37 10.71 -9.78 -37.83
N ALA A 38 10.97 -10.89 -37.14
CA ALA A 38 12.15 -11.17 -36.32
C ALA A 38 13.45 -11.44 -37.12
N PRO A 39 14.62 -11.33 -36.47
CA PRO A 39 15.74 -12.26 -36.67
C PRO A 39 16.44 -12.58 -35.32
N ALA A 40 17.39 -13.50 -35.16
CA ALA A 40 17.82 -14.75 -35.78
C ALA A 40 18.80 -15.37 -34.77
N LYS A 41 18.89 -16.69 -34.73
CA LYS A 41 19.74 -17.46 -33.81
C LYS A 41 21.23 -17.31 -34.17
N SER A 42 22.06 -17.16 -33.15
CA SER A 42 23.53 -17.15 -33.21
C SER A 42 24.08 -18.57 -33.35
N THR A 43 24.99 -18.75 -34.31
CA THR A 43 25.63 -20.00 -34.69
C THR A 43 26.96 -20.19 -33.93
N SER A 44 27.20 -21.43 -33.52
CA SER A 44 28.38 -21.96 -32.85
C SER A 44 29.68 -21.80 -33.64
N VAL A 45 30.76 -21.36 -32.96
CA VAL A 45 32.14 -21.46 -33.45
C VAL A 45 32.84 -22.61 -32.72
N GLN A 46 33.23 -23.64 -33.48
CA GLN A 46 34.16 -24.69 -33.07
C GLN A 46 35.60 -24.15 -33.13
N LYS A 47 36.40 -24.37 -32.08
CA LYS A 47 37.86 -24.21 -32.11
C LYS A 47 38.51 -25.57 -31.89
N THR A 48 39.25 -25.99 -32.91
CA THR A 48 40.19 -27.11 -32.94
C THR A 48 41.38 -26.83 -32.03
N ALA A 49 41.80 -27.82 -31.23
CA ALA A 49 43.02 -27.78 -30.43
C ALA A 49 43.90 -28.97 -30.79
N THR A 50 45.11 -28.64 -31.23
CA THR A 50 46.14 -29.56 -31.72
C THR A 50 46.92 -30.16 -30.54
N SER A 51 47.10 -31.48 -30.58
CA SER A 51 47.88 -32.27 -29.64
C SER A 51 49.39 -32.04 -29.77
N GLN A 52 50.10 -31.81 -28.67
CA GLN A 52 51.53 -32.15 -28.52
C GLN A 52 51.81 -32.62 -27.07
N LYS A 53 52.65 -33.66 -26.96
CA LYS A 53 53.18 -34.30 -25.74
C LYS A 53 54.68 -34.61 -26.01
N PRO A 54 55.49 -34.99 -25.01
CA PRO A 54 56.27 -34.12 -24.13
C PRO A 54 57.79 -34.34 -24.28
N VAL A 55 58.63 -33.50 -23.67
CA VAL A 55 60.06 -33.81 -23.44
C VAL A 55 60.33 -33.76 -21.95
N ALA A 56 60.95 -34.83 -21.46
CA ALA A 56 61.24 -35.09 -20.05
C ALA A 56 62.57 -34.44 -19.64
N THR A 57 62.59 -33.83 -18.45
CA THR A 57 63.83 -33.46 -17.76
C THR A 57 63.76 -33.98 -16.33
N ASN A 58 64.76 -34.79 -15.96
CA ASN A 58 64.92 -35.41 -14.65
C ASN A 58 65.16 -34.36 -13.57
N VAL A 59 64.39 -34.43 -12.47
CA VAL A 59 64.66 -33.68 -11.24
C VAL A 59 64.94 -34.65 -10.10
N VAL A 60 66.09 -34.43 -9.49
CA VAL A 60 66.67 -35.14 -8.34
C VAL A 60 65.76 -35.01 -7.10
N ARG A 61 65.54 -36.13 -6.41
CA ARG A 61 64.73 -36.24 -5.18
C ARG A 61 65.45 -35.60 -3.98
N GLY A 62 64.89 -34.54 -3.43
CA GLY A 62 65.16 -34.06 -2.06
C GLY A 62 64.28 -34.76 -1.02
N PRO A 63 64.61 -34.70 0.29
CA PRO A 63 63.93 -35.46 1.32
C PRO A 63 62.50 -34.97 1.56
N THR A 64 61.63 -35.93 1.86
CA THR A 64 60.18 -35.80 1.93
C THR A 64 59.76 -34.98 3.15
N ALA A 65 59.33 -33.73 2.95
CA ALA A 65 58.46 -33.08 3.91
C ALA A 65 57.13 -33.83 3.90
N GLN A 66 56.80 -34.51 4.99
CA GLN A 66 55.48 -35.11 5.19
C GLN A 66 54.45 -33.96 5.22
N GLN A 67 53.86 -33.66 4.07
CA GLN A 67 52.64 -32.87 4.01
C GLN A 67 51.57 -33.65 4.76
N GLN A 68 51.23 -33.18 5.96
CA GLN A 68 49.99 -33.58 6.62
C GLN A 68 48.86 -33.24 5.65
N GLN A 69 48.33 -34.27 4.98
CA GLN A 69 47.13 -34.15 4.19
C GLN A 69 46.03 -33.67 5.13
N LYS A 70 45.65 -32.39 5.02
CA LYS A 70 44.42 -31.87 5.62
C LYS A 70 43.31 -32.76 5.10
N LYS A 71 42.80 -33.66 5.96
CA LYS A 71 41.61 -34.45 5.67
C LYS A 71 40.49 -33.47 5.45
N THR A 72 40.16 -33.22 4.19
CA THR A 72 38.98 -32.45 3.84
C THR A 72 37.76 -33.25 4.28
N THR A 73 36.95 -32.65 5.15
CA THR A 73 35.71 -33.29 5.62
C THR A 73 34.73 -33.44 4.46
N PRO A 74 33.80 -34.41 4.49
CA PRO A 74 32.78 -34.58 3.45
C PRO A 74 31.96 -33.31 3.17
N GLU A 75 31.89 -32.39 4.14
CA GLU A 75 31.24 -31.08 4.05
C GLU A 75 32.00 -30.10 3.13
N GLN A 76 33.33 -30.07 3.20
CA GLN A 76 34.18 -29.27 2.30
C GLN A 76 34.14 -29.78 0.86
N LEU A 77 33.98 -31.10 0.68
CA LEU A 77 33.79 -31.72 -0.64
C LEU A 77 32.40 -31.44 -1.25
N ARG A 78 31.38 -31.18 -0.42
CA ARG A 78 30.03 -30.80 -0.88
C ARG A 78 29.95 -29.35 -1.35
N ALA A 79 30.67 -28.43 -0.71
CA ALA A 79 30.71 -27.01 -1.10
C ALA A 79 31.31 -26.79 -2.50
N ALA A 80 32.20 -27.67 -2.96
CA ALA A 80 32.88 -27.54 -4.24
C ALA A 80 32.05 -27.99 -5.46
N ARG A 81 30.99 -28.79 -5.28
CA ARG A 81 30.19 -29.32 -6.41
C ARG A 81 28.99 -28.46 -6.80
N TYR A 82 28.57 -27.52 -5.95
CA TYR A 82 27.36 -26.70 -6.17
C TYR A 82 27.59 -25.20 -6.10
N GLY A 83 28.83 -24.74 -6.26
CA GLY A 83 29.17 -23.31 -6.16
C GLY A 83 28.94 -22.81 -4.74
N GLY A 84 30.00 -22.73 -3.94
CA GLY A 84 29.95 -22.33 -2.54
C GLY A 84 29.26 -20.98 -2.32
N PHE A 85 27.95 -21.01 -2.13
CA PHE A 85 27.24 -20.00 -1.36
C PHE A 85 27.61 -20.26 0.10
N ALA A 86 28.70 -19.64 0.55
CA ALA A 86 28.83 -19.39 1.98
C ALA A 86 27.55 -18.62 2.39
N PRO A 87 26.80 -19.07 3.40
CA PRO A 87 25.66 -18.30 3.87
C PRO A 87 26.18 -16.92 4.27
N SER A 88 25.79 -15.88 3.53
CA SER A 88 26.09 -14.52 3.97
C SER A 88 25.44 -14.35 5.34
N ALA A 89 26.18 -13.78 6.29
CA ALA A 89 25.59 -13.42 7.57
C ALA A 89 24.28 -12.64 7.32
N PRO A 90 23.18 -12.95 8.03
CA PRO A 90 21.96 -12.16 7.89
C PRO A 90 22.31 -10.71 8.15
N LEU A 91 21.89 -9.82 7.24
CA LEU A 91 22.06 -8.40 7.43
C LEU A 91 21.45 -8.01 8.79
N PRO A 92 22.07 -7.09 9.55
CA PRO A 92 21.45 -6.58 10.75
C PRO A 92 20.07 -6.04 10.40
N ALA A 93 19.09 -6.25 11.30
CA ALA A 93 17.78 -5.65 11.13
C ALA A 93 17.96 -4.13 10.94
N PRO A 94 17.24 -3.51 9.99
CA PRO A 94 17.32 -2.07 9.82
C PRO A 94 17.01 -1.38 11.16
N GLU A 95 17.79 -0.35 11.50
CA GLU A 95 17.49 0.46 12.67
C GLU A 95 16.09 1.06 12.50
N LEU A 96 15.26 0.90 13.54
CA LEU A 96 13.93 1.48 13.54
C LEU A 96 14.08 2.99 13.62
N ASP A 97 13.54 3.70 12.64
CA ASP A 97 13.45 5.16 12.69
C ASP A 97 12.44 5.55 13.77
N THR A 98 12.96 5.79 14.98
CA THR A 98 12.18 6.23 16.14
C THR A 98 12.03 7.75 16.20
N THR A 99 12.70 8.50 15.33
CA THR A 99 12.84 9.96 15.47
C THR A 99 12.04 10.75 14.46
N SER A 100 11.93 10.28 13.22
CA SER A 100 11.33 11.07 12.14
C SER A 100 9.86 11.37 12.41
N PRO A 101 9.41 12.61 12.21
CA PRO A 101 8.01 12.94 12.39
C PRO A 101 7.14 12.21 11.35
N ARG A 102 6.03 11.65 11.83
CA ARG A 102 4.96 11.11 10.99
C ARG A 102 3.83 12.13 10.92
N SER A 103 3.60 12.62 9.71
CA SER A 103 2.54 13.58 9.42
C SER A 103 1.57 13.02 8.39
N LEU A 104 0.29 13.35 8.55
CA LEU A 104 -0.78 13.02 7.61
C LEU A 104 -1.45 14.30 7.17
N THR A 105 -1.77 14.37 5.88
CA THR A 105 -2.69 15.36 5.31
C THR A 105 -3.93 14.60 4.86
N LEU A 106 -5.07 14.89 5.47
CA LEU A 106 -6.33 14.18 5.29
C LEU A 106 -7.42 15.14 4.80
N ILE A 107 -8.29 14.64 3.92
CA ILE A 107 -9.51 15.32 3.49
C ILE A 107 -10.68 14.40 3.83
N ASN A 108 -11.61 14.86 4.66
CA ASN A 108 -12.81 14.10 4.96
C ASN A 108 -13.82 14.31 3.84
N PHE A 109 -14.14 13.24 3.11
CA PHE A 109 -15.01 13.32 1.94
C PHE A 109 -16.44 13.75 2.30
N ASN A 110 -16.91 13.46 3.50
CA ASN A 110 -18.28 13.77 3.92
C ASN A 110 -18.40 15.18 4.49
N THR A 111 -17.49 15.58 5.39
CA THR A 111 -17.54 16.90 6.04
C THR A 111 -16.85 18.00 5.24
N LYS A 112 -16.04 17.64 4.23
CA LYS A 112 -15.17 18.55 3.45
C LYS A 112 -14.12 19.26 4.30
N GLU A 113 -13.90 18.79 5.52
CA GLU A 113 -12.82 19.27 6.39
C GLU A 113 -11.48 18.76 5.87
N GLU A 114 -10.44 19.57 6.07
CA GLU A 114 -9.06 19.20 5.80
C GLU A 114 -8.24 19.29 7.10
N LEU A 115 -7.34 18.33 7.30
CA LEU A 115 -6.47 18.28 8.47
C LEU A 115 -5.06 17.89 8.04
N THR A 116 -4.08 18.74 8.34
CA THR A 116 -2.67 18.35 8.34
C THR A 116 -2.17 18.28 9.77
N VAL A 117 -1.64 17.13 10.17
CA VAL A 117 -1.23 16.90 11.55
C VAL A 117 0.00 15.99 11.62
N THR A 118 0.96 16.38 12.46
CA THR A 118 2.04 15.50 12.92
C THR A 118 1.59 14.82 14.19
N TYR A 119 1.39 13.50 14.15
CA TYR A 119 0.79 12.75 15.25
C TYR A 119 1.80 11.92 16.05
N TRP A 120 3.01 11.71 15.50
CA TRP A 120 4.06 10.95 16.14
C TRP A 120 5.44 11.51 15.78
N SER A 121 6.36 11.53 16.75
CA SER A 121 7.79 11.75 16.54
C SER A 121 8.54 11.41 17.83
N ASN A 122 9.86 11.22 17.76
CA ASN A 122 10.70 10.95 18.95
C ASN A 122 10.16 9.79 19.82
N GLY A 123 9.64 8.74 19.19
CA GLY A 123 9.18 7.52 19.87
C GLY A 123 7.79 7.62 20.52
N ALA A 124 7.08 8.75 20.43
CA ALA A 124 5.81 8.95 21.12
C ALA A 124 4.72 9.57 20.23
N TYR A 125 3.47 9.19 20.49
CA TYR A 125 2.30 9.85 19.93
C TYR A 125 1.99 11.15 20.67
N TYR A 126 1.54 12.16 19.93
CA TYR A 126 1.08 13.42 20.49
C TYR A 126 -0.41 13.37 20.78
N ARG A 127 -0.78 13.37 22.07
CA ARG A 127 -2.20 13.26 22.48
C ARG A 127 -3.08 14.34 21.84
N ALA A 128 -2.62 15.59 21.85
CA ALA A 128 -3.35 16.70 21.22
C ALA A 128 -3.55 16.52 19.70
N ALA A 129 -2.66 15.82 19.01
CA ALA A 129 -2.82 15.47 17.60
C ALA A 129 -3.83 14.34 17.42
N LEU A 130 -3.77 13.31 18.27
CA LEU A 130 -4.75 12.22 18.29
C LEU A 130 -6.16 12.74 18.58
N ASP A 131 -6.33 13.68 19.51
CA ASP A 131 -7.63 14.26 19.82
C ASP A 131 -8.21 15.04 18.62
N LYS A 132 -7.36 15.74 17.85
CA LYS A 132 -7.76 16.37 16.59
C LYS A 132 -8.18 15.34 15.54
N LEU A 133 -7.44 14.23 15.44
CA LEU A 133 -7.79 13.13 14.55
C LEU A 133 -9.11 12.47 14.95
N ASN A 134 -9.35 12.24 16.24
CA ASN A 134 -10.59 11.67 16.76
C ASN A 134 -11.81 12.53 16.38
N PHE A 135 -11.70 13.86 16.53
CA PHE A 135 -12.76 14.78 16.12
C PHE A 135 -12.93 14.83 14.59
N PHE A 136 -11.83 14.86 13.83
CA PHE A 136 -11.87 14.88 12.37
C PHE A 136 -12.49 13.61 11.76
N LEU A 137 -12.26 12.47 12.42
CA LEU A 137 -12.73 11.13 12.03
C LEU A 137 -14.03 10.72 12.72
N ARG A 138 -14.72 11.66 13.38
CA ARG A 138 -16.04 11.42 13.97
C ARG A 138 -17.04 10.95 12.93
N ASP A 139 -18.10 10.29 13.40
CA ASP A 139 -19.23 9.96 12.54
C ASP A 139 -19.90 11.25 12.07
N SER A 140 -19.90 11.50 10.77
CA SER A 140 -20.43 12.73 10.20
C SER A 140 -21.96 12.85 10.32
N ARG A 141 -22.67 11.76 10.62
CA ARG A 141 -24.14 11.76 10.69
C ARG A 141 -24.67 12.26 12.03
N ASP A 142 -23.98 11.93 13.12
CA ASP A 142 -24.41 12.28 14.47
C ASP A 142 -23.34 13.00 15.29
N ASN A 143 -22.17 13.29 14.71
CA ASN A 143 -21.01 13.93 15.32
C ASN A 143 -20.42 13.16 16.53
N THR A 144 -20.77 11.89 16.71
CA THR A 144 -20.16 11.06 17.75
C THR A 144 -18.71 10.75 17.36
N GLN A 145 -17.79 10.89 18.31
CA GLN A 145 -16.39 10.53 18.15
C GLN A 145 -16.03 9.35 19.05
N THR A 146 -14.90 8.71 18.76
CA THR A 146 -14.27 7.69 19.60
C THR A 146 -12.78 7.97 19.73
N GLU A 147 -12.12 7.26 20.64
CA GLU A 147 -10.66 7.14 20.59
C GLU A 147 -10.29 6.19 19.46
N MET A 148 -9.69 6.74 18.40
CA MET A 148 -9.19 5.97 17.27
C MET A 148 -7.86 5.29 17.63
N ASP A 149 -7.63 4.10 17.10
CA ASP A 149 -6.37 3.38 17.30
C ASP A 149 -5.20 4.13 16.61
N PRO A 150 -4.18 4.59 17.35
CA PRO A 150 -3.02 5.25 16.76
C PRO A 150 -2.28 4.42 15.72
N LEU A 151 -2.31 3.09 15.83
CA LEU A 151 -1.68 2.18 14.85
C LEU A 151 -2.33 2.30 13.47
N LEU A 152 -3.60 2.67 13.38
CA LEU A 152 -4.28 2.87 12.11
C LEU A 152 -3.66 4.04 11.32
N PHE A 153 -3.21 5.07 12.02
CA PHE A 153 -2.51 6.21 11.41
C PHE A 153 -1.12 5.80 10.90
N ASP A 154 -0.45 4.89 11.61
CA ASP A 154 0.81 4.31 11.15
C ASP A 154 0.62 3.45 9.90
N VAL A 155 -0.39 2.58 9.88
CA VAL A 155 -0.75 1.79 8.70
C VAL A 155 -1.02 2.70 7.51
N LEU A 156 -1.77 3.77 7.71
CA LEU A 156 -2.08 4.73 6.66
C LEU A 156 -0.83 5.45 6.15
N TRP A 157 0.02 5.93 7.05
CA TRP A 157 1.28 6.63 6.72
C TRP A 157 2.25 5.75 5.96
N HIS A 158 2.46 4.50 6.41
CA HIS A 158 3.32 3.55 5.71
C HIS A 158 2.74 3.14 4.35
N THR A 159 1.41 2.95 4.27
CA THR A 159 0.74 2.63 3.00
C THR A 159 0.96 3.74 1.98
N ALA A 160 0.82 5.02 2.38
CA ALA A 160 1.09 6.16 1.51
C ALA A 160 2.54 6.12 0.98
N ARG A 161 3.52 5.96 1.86
CA ARG A 161 4.95 5.89 1.47
C ARG A 161 5.28 4.74 0.53
N ILE A 162 4.82 3.53 0.83
CA ILE A 162 5.08 2.35 -0.01
C ILE A 162 4.39 2.49 -1.37
N SER A 163 3.22 3.12 -1.41
CA SER A 163 2.53 3.41 -2.67
C SER A 163 3.16 4.56 -3.49
N GLY A 164 4.14 5.27 -2.92
CA GLY A 164 4.77 6.45 -3.53
C GLY A 164 3.88 7.69 -3.49
N TYR A 165 2.91 7.75 -2.57
CA TYR A 165 1.96 8.84 -2.45
C TYR A 165 2.38 9.84 -1.36
N ALA A 166 2.35 11.13 -1.69
CA ALA A 166 2.71 12.23 -0.79
C ALA A 166 1.64 13.34 -0.73
N GLY A 167 0.48 13.13 -1.35
CA GLY A 167 -0.60 14.11 -1.39
C GLY A 167 -1.63 13.93 -0.26
N PRO A 168 -2.70 14.75 -0.27
CA PRO A 168 -3.82 14.62 0.66
C PRO A 168 -4.58 13.31 0.48
N ILE A 169 -4.72 12.54 1.56
CA ILE A 169 -5.49 11.29 1.56
C ILE A 169 -6.97 11.61 1.77
N GLU A 170 -7.81 11.12 0.87
CA GLU A 170 -9.26 11.23 1.02
C GLU A 170 -9.77 10.12 1.95
N VAL A 171 -10.44 10.52 3.02
CA VAL A 171 -11.11 9.62 3.98
C VAL A 171 -12.59 9.59 3.65
N LEU A 172 -13.08 8.43 3.22
CA LEU A 172 -14.47 8.23 2.84
C LEU A 172 -15.33 7.85 4.04
N SER A 173 -14.77 7.03 4.93
CA SER A 173 -15.41 6.62 6.17
C SER A 173 -14.34 6.26 7.20
N SER A 174 -14.66 6.44 8.47
CA SER A 174 -13.77 6.14 9.60
C SER A 174 -14.59 5.64 10.78
N PHE A 175 -14.66 6.35 11.91
CA PHE A 175 -15.53 5.90 12.99
C PHE A 175 -17.00 5.88 12.56
N ARG A 176 -17.73 4.85 13.00
CA ARG A 176 -19.18 4.73 12.81
C ARG A 176 -19.84 4.49 14.15
N SER A 177 -20.81 5.32 14.50
CA SER A 177 -21.63 5.09 15.68
C SER A 177 -22.49 3.83 15.52
N ALA A 178 -22.95 3.28 16.64
CA ALA A 178 -23.80 2.08 16.62
C ALA A 178 -25.10 2.30 15.83
N SER A 179 -25.70 3.49 15.95
CA SER A 179 -26.90 3.90 15.19
C SER A 179 -26.62 3.94 13.69
N THR A 180 -25.53 4.58 13.27
CA THR A 180 -25.12 4.64 11.86
C THR A 180 -24.82 3.26 11.31
N ASN A 181 -24.09 2.41 12.04
CA ASN A 181 -23.75 1.07 11.58
C ASN A 181 -25.00 0.20 11.43
N ALA A 182 -25.93 0.26 12.39
CA ALA A 182 -27.20 -0.47 12.33
C ALA A 182 -28.06 -0.03 11.14
N TRP A 183 -28.15 1.29 10.89
CA TRP A 183 -28.85 1.81 9.71
C TRP A 183 -28.20 1.36 8.41
N LEU A 184 -26.87 1.44 8.28
CA LEU A 184 -26.15 0.98 7.10
C LEU A 184 -26.33 -0.53 6.85
N ALA A 185 -26.35 -1.33 7.92
CA ALA A 185 -26.59 -2.77 7.85
C ALA A 185 -28.04 -3.13 7.46
N SER A 186 -29.02 -2.25 7.71
CA SER A 186 -30.41 -2.49 7.31
C SER A 186 -30.65 -2.18 5.83
N VAL A 187 -29.90 -1.24 5.26
CA VAL A 187 -30.04 -0.80 3.86
C VAL A 187 -29.00 -1.42 2.91
N SER A 188 -27.96 -2.08 3.43
CA SER A 188 -26.89 -2.67 2.61
C SER A 188 -26.43 -4.03 3.14
N ARG A 189 -26.01 -4.92 2.21
CA ARG A 189 -25.53 -6.27 2.54
C ARG A 189 -24.03 -6.34 2.86
N GLY A 190 -23.31 -5.22 2.76
CA GLY A 190 -21.85 -5.17 2.85
C GLY A 190 -21.30 -4.70 4.20
N VAL A 191 -22.16 -4.60 5.22
CA VAL A 191 -21.81 -3.99 6.51
C VAL A 191 -21.88 -5.03 7.62
N ALA A 192 -20.74 -5.27 8.26
CA ALA A 192 -20.66 -6.15 9.40
C ALA A 192 -21.34 -5.54 10.64
N ARG A 193 -22.00 -6.39 11.43
CA ARG A 193 -22.61 -5.97 12.71
C ARG A 193 -21.56 -5.60 13.74
N ASP A 194 -20.45 -6.34 13.78
CA ASP A 194 -19.26 -6.05 14.56
C ASP A 194 -18.16 -5.54 13.62
N SER A 195 -18.21 -4.25 13.30
CA SER A 195 -17.35 -3.62 12.32
C SER A 195 -16.15 -2.97 13.00
N GLN A 196 -14.95 -3.12 12.45
CA GLN A 196 -13.75 -2.42 12.95
C GLN A 196 -13.91 -0.88 12.94
N HIS A 197 -14.81 -0.35 12.11
CA HIS A 197 -15.17 1.07 12.14
C HIS A 197 -15.84 1.51 13.46
N MET A 198 -16.63 0.63 14.09
CA MET A 198 -17.27 0.93 15.37
C MET A 198 -16.26 0.92 16.52
N ASN A 199 -15.15 0.19 16.36
CA ASN A 199 -14.12 0.07 17.37
C ASN A 199 -13.04 1.17 17.27
N GLY A 200 -13.16 2.09 16.30
CA GLY A 200 -12.13 3.11 16.06
C GLY A 200 -10.87 2.57 15.35
N ASN A 201 -10.98 1.38 14.75
CA ASN A 201 -9.84 0.62 14.23
C ASN A 201 -9.80 0.57 12.70
N ALA A 202 -10.68 1.28 11.98
CA ALA A 202 -10.76 1.19 10.53
C ALA A 202 -11.03 2.51 9.81
N MET A 203 -10.52 2.59 8.59
CA MET A 203 -10.72 3.70 7.65
C MET A 203 -10.87 3.20 6.22
N ASP A 204 -11.82 3.78 5.49
CA ASP A 204 -11.95 3.62 4.05
C ASP A 204 -11.31 4.82 3.35
N VAL A 205 -10.30 4.58 2.52
CA VAL A 205 -9.44 5.65 1.99
C VAL A 205 -9.25 5.58 0.48
N ARG A 206 -8.93 6.76 -0.09
CA ARG A 206 -8.49 6.96 -1.46
C ARG A 206 -7.24 7.82 -1.49
N PHE A 207 -6.31 7.47 -2.36
CA PHE A 207 -5.14 8.30 -2.65
C PHE A 207 -5.32 8.87 -4.07
N PRO A 208 -5.70 10.15 -4.21
CA PRO A 208 -5.87 10.79 -5.51
C PRO A 208 -4.72 10.51 -6.48
N GLY A 209 -5.04 10.02 -7.68
CA GLY A 209 -4.06 9.69 -8.72
C GLY A 209 -3.34 8.33 -8.55
N VAL A 210 -3.57 7.60 -7.45
CA VAL A 210 -2.98 6.27 -7.24
C VAL A 210 -4.02 5.18 -7.50
N PRO A 211 -3.73 4.17 -8.34
CA PRO A 211 -4.64 3.05 -8.54
C PRO A 211 -4.94 2.32 -7.22
N VAL A 212 -6.21 2.04 -6.93
CA VAL A 212 -6.67 1.33 -5.71
C VAL A 212 -5.89 0.03 -5.48
N PHE A 213 -5.53 -0.68 -6.55
CA PHE A 213 -4.72 -1.89 -6.48
C PHE A 213 -3.32 -1.63 -5.87
N ARG A 214 -2.66 -0.52 -6.22
CA ARG A 214 -1.35 -0.14 -5.64
C ARG A 214 -1.48 0.15 -4.16
N ILE A 215 -2.51 0.88 -3.75
CA ILE A 215 -2.80 1.18 -2.33
C ILE A 215 -3.00 -0.13 -1.56
N ARG A 216 -3.81 -1.05 -2.10
CA ARG A 216 -4.04 -2.37 -1.50
C ARG A 216 -2.75 -3.17 -1.36
N GLN A 217 -1.91 -3.23 -2.40
CA GLN A 217 -0.65 -3.98 -2.33
C GLN A 217 0.31 -3.39 -1.28
N ALA A 218 0.39 -2.05 -1.21
CA ALA A 218 1.16 -1.37 -0.19
C ALA A 218 0.67 -1.73 1.22
N ALA A 219 -0.63 -1.60 1.48
CA ALA A 219 -1.23 -1.94 2.77
C ALA A 219 -1.04 -3.41 3.15
N ARG A 220 -1.22 -4.34 2.20
CA ARG A 220 -1.03 -5.78 2.44
C ARG A 220 0.42 -6.12 2.78
N SER A 221 1.39 -5.41 2.21
CA SER A 221 2.81 -5.65 2.49
C SER A 221 3.20 -5.33 3.94
N LEU A 222 2.40 -4.54 4.65
CA LEU A 222 2.62 -4.20 6.05
C LEU A 222 2.27 -5.35 6.99
N ASN A 223 1.30 -6.19 6.65
CA ASN A 223 0.80 -7.27 7.52
C ASN A 223 0.38 -6.75 8.93
N MET A 224 -0.17 -5.53 8.99
CA MET A 224 -0.54 -4.82 10.22
C MET A 224 -2.06 -4.76 10.48
N GLY A 225 -2.83 -5.54 9.73
CA GLY A 225 -4.27 -5.72 9.98
C GLY A 225 -5.07 -6.09 8.73
N GLY A 226 -6.38 -5.82 8.74
CA GLY A 226 -7.27 -6.14 7.64
C GLY A 226 -7.14 -5.19 6.45
N VAL A 227 -7.21 -5.72 5.23
CA VAL A 227 -7.24 -4.92 3.99
C VAL A 227 -8.36 -5.39 3.07
N GLY A 228 -9.35 -4.53 2.84
CA GLY A 228 -10.45 -4.77 1.91
C GLY A 228 -10.27 -4.03 0.58
N PHE A 229 -10.53 -4.69 -0.53
CA PHE A 229 -10.33 -4.15 -1.88
C PHE A 229 -11.65 -3.87 -2.59
N TYR A 230 -11.97 -2.58 -2.80
CA TYR A 230 -13.22 -2.13 -3.42
C TYR A 230 -12.97 -1.37 -4.73
N PRO A 231 -12.53 -2.03 -5.82
CA PRO A 231 -12.16 -1.35 -7.06
C PRO A 231 -13.34 -0.67 -7.74
N ARG A 232 -14.56 -1.23 -7.64
CA ARG A 232 -15.77 -0.64 -8.24
C ARG A 232 -16.19 0.65 -7.53
N SER A 233 -16.07 0.66 -6.21
CA SER A 233 -16.33 1.84 -5.39
C SER A 233 -15.11 2.76 -5.29
N GLY A 234 -13.97 2.33 -5.83
CA GLY A 234 -12.75 3.11 -5.94
C GLY A 234 -12.03 3.38 -4.62
N PHE A 235 -12.08 2.51 -3.60
CA PHE A 235 -11.40 2.72 -2.31
C PHE A 235 -10.76 1.45 -1.75
N VAL A 236 -9.90 1.62 -0.74
CA VAL A 236 -9.34 0.53 0.07
C VAL A 236 -9.81 0.69 1.51
N HIS A 237 -10.25 -0.42 2.10
CA HIS A 237 -10.50 -0.50 3.53
C HIS A 237 -9.21 -0.92 4.23
N LEU A 238 -8.84 -0.20 5.29
CA LEU A 238 -7.71 -0.49 6.15
C LEU A 238 -8.20 -0.62 7.59
N ASP A 239 -7.81 -1.67 8.28
CA ASP A 239 -8.05 -1.81 9.72
C ASP A 239 -6.85 -2.39 10.48
N THR A 240 -6.85 -2.26 11.80
CA THR A 240 -5.84 -2.80 12.72
C THR A 240 -6.30 -4.07 13.46
N GLY A 241 -7.38 -4.71 12.99
CA GLY A 241 -7.84 -6.00 13.50
C GLY A 241 -6.98 -7.18 13.00
N PRO A 242 -7.46 -8.42 13.11
CA PRO A 242 -6.73 -9.60 12.63
C PRO A 242 -6.39 -9.48 11.14
N VAL A 243 -5.17 -9.88 10.78
CA VAL A 243 -4.69 -9.89 9.39
C VAL A 243 -5.61 -10.75 8.52
N ARG A 244 -6.30 -10.10 7.59
CA ARG A 244 -7.20 -10.75 6.63
C ARG A 244 -7.37 -9.85 5.40
N TYR A 245 -7.63 -10.46 4.26
CA TYR A 245 -7.73 -9.74 2.99
C TYR A 245 -8.99 -10.16 2.26
N TRP A 246 -9.75 -9.20 1.75
CA TRP A 246 -10.97 -9.45 0.97
C TRP A 246 -11.12 -8.50 -0.21
#